data_AF-L5K810-F1
#
_entry.id   AF-L5K810-F1
#
_cell.length_a   1.000
_cell.length_b   1.000
_cell.length_c   1.000
_cell.angle_alpha   90.00
_cell.angle_beta   90.00
_cell.angle_gamma   90.00
#
_symmetry.space_group_name_H-M   'P 1'
#
loop_
_entity.id
_entity.type
_entity.pdbx_description
1 polymer ?
#
loop_
_entity_poly.entity_id
_entity_poly.type
_entity_poly.pdbx_seq_one_letter_code
_entity_poly.pdbx_strand_id
1 'polypeptide(L)'
;MAKVAKDLNPGVQKMSLGQQQSARGVPCLRCKGTCSGFEPHSWRKICKSCKCSQEDHCLSSDLEDDRKIGRLLMDSKYSTLTARVKGGDGIRIYKRNRMIMTNPIATGKDPTFDTITYEWAPPGVTQKLGLQYMELIPKEKQPVTGTEGAYYRRRQLMHQLPIYDQDPSRCRGLLENELKLMEEFVKQYKSEALGVGEVALPGQGGLPKEEGKQQEKPEGAEPAAPTTNGSISDPAKEYVCLSDGNLQQLAAQPDSSPNKGHICGQGTSKSLSEQMFGMWLSRLAFLPAPLWEFETTAPPPHLVPYELEDRKICELCKGVAPADTPVVYSDRAGYNKQWHPACFVCIKCSDPLVDLIYFWKDGAPWCGRHYCETIRPRCSGCDEIIFSEDYQRVEDLAWHRKHFVCEGCEQQLSGRAYIVSKGQLLCPTCSKSKHS
;
A
#
# COMPACT_ATOMS: atom_id res chain seq x y z
N MET A 1 51.80 14.92 -18.76
CA MET A 1 51.73 14.96 -17.28
C MET A 1 50.56 15.88 -16.93
N ALA A 2 49.42 15.42 -16.44
CA ALA A 2 49.16 14.79 -15.13
C ALA A 2 49.36 15.75 -13.94
N LYS A 3 48.54 15.79 -12.88
CA LYS A 3 47.15 15.32 -12.61
C LYS A 3 46.89 15.62 -11.12
N VAL A 4 46.02 16.58 -10.77
CA VAL A 4 45.47 16.68 -9.40
C VAL A 4 43.98 16.97 -9.47
N ALA A 5 43.18 15.95 -9.19
CA ALA A 5 41.75 16.04 -8.95
C ALA A 5 41.43 15.03 -7.85
N LYS A 6 41.25 15.54 -6.63
CA LYS A 6 41.03 14.83 -5.36
C LYS A 6 40.47 15.83 -4.34
N ASP A 7 39.56 15.50 -3.43
CA ASP A 7 38.82 14.23 -3.24
C ASP A 7 37.33 14.54 -3.00
N LEU A 8 36.44 13.67 -3.50
CA LEU A 8 35.02 13.65 -3.10
C LEU A 8 34.86 12.61 -1.98
N ASN A 9 34.12 12.95 -0.93
CA ASN A 9 33.97 12.12 0.28
C ASN A 9 33.45 10.69 -0.04
N PRO A 10 34.28 9.63 0.14
CA PRO A 10 33.88 8.26 -0.23
C PRO A 10 32.85 7.63 0.73
N GLY A 11 32.63 8.19 1.92
CA GLY A 11 31.79 7.58 2.96
C GLY A 11 30.31 7.48 2.57
N VAL A 12 29.76 8.56 2.00
CA VAL A 12 28.32 8.67 1.68
C VAL A 12 27.92 7.68 0.57
N GLN A 13 28.80 7.44 -0.42
CA GLN A 13 28.50 6.54 -1.53
C GLN A 13 28.44 5.06 -1.10
N LYS A 14 29.26 4.62 -0.13
CA LYS A 14 29.27 3.22 0.33
C LYS A 14 27.96 2.81 1.00
N MET A 15 27.35 3.68 1.81
CA MET A 15 26.12 3.34 2.55
C MET A 15 24.90 3.18 1.63
N SER A 16 24.77 4.01 0.59
CA SER A 16 23.70 3.89 -0.40
C SER A 16 23.82 2.60 -1.24
N LEU A 17 25.06 2.15 -1.53
CA LEU A 17 25.32 0.92 -2.27
C LEU A 17 25.03 -0.36 -1.46
N GLY A 18 25.35 -0.40 -0.16
CA GLY A 18 25.23 -1.61 0.67
C GLY A 18 23.82 -2.20 0.67
N GLN A 19 22.79 -1.38 0.87
CA GLN A 19 21.41 -1.87 0.91
C GLN A 19 20.79 -2.13 -0.49
N GLN A 20 21.52 -1.88 -1.59
CA GLN A 20 21.17 -2.41 -2.91
C GLN A 20 21.77 -3.81 -3.18
N GLN A 21 22.68 -4.30 -2.33
CA GLN A 21 23.33 -5.61 -2.51
C GLN A 21 22.52 -6.75 -1.91
N SER A 22 21.90 -6.54 -0.74
CA SER A 22 21.08 -7.53 -0.01
C SER A 22 19.78 -7.97 -0.71
N ALA A 23 19.60 -7.59 -1.97
CA ALA A 23 18.35 -7.67 -2.73
C ALA A 23 18.48 -8.45 -4.04
N ARG A 24 19.68 -8.93 -4.41
CA ARG A 24 19.90 -9.58 -5.71
C ARG A 24 19.21 -10.93 -5.80
N GLY A 25 18.68 -11.25 -6.98
CA GLY A 25 18.10 -12.58 -7.27
C GLY A 25 16.65 -12.78 -6.82
N VAL A 26 16.05 -11.86 -6.06
CA VAL A 26 14.66 -12.00 -5.60
C VAL A 26 13.70 -11.94 -6.81
N PRO A 27 12.79 -12.92 -7.00
CA PRO A 27 11.98 -13.05 -8.21
C PRO A 27 11.02 -11.87 -8.42
N CYS A 28 10.72 -11.57 -9.68
CA CYS A 28 9.77 -10.52 -10.02
C CYS A 28 8.34 -11.08 -10.02
N LEU A 29 7.48 -10.58 -9.13
CA LEU A 29 6.07 -10.96 -9.02
C LEU A 29 5.27 -10.58 -10.28
N ARG A 30 5.72 -9.59 -11.05
CA ARG A 30 5.07 -9.14 -12.29
C ARG A 30 5.44 -9.99 -13.53
N CYS A 31 6.63 -10.58 -13.57
CA CYS A 31 7.20 -11.14 -14.82
C CYS A 31 6.91 -12.62 -15.10
N LYS A 32 6.21 -13.34 -14.21
CA LYS A 32 5.89 -14.77 -14.38
C LYS A 32 7.10 -15.64 -14.79
N GLY A 33 8.28 -15.37 -14.21
CA GLY A 33 9.50 -16.15 -14.45
C GLY A 33 10.42 -15.67 -15.58
N THR A 34 10.06 -14.66 -16.39
CA THR A 34 10.96 -14.12 -17.44
C THR A 34 12.11 -13.25 -16.90
N CYS A 35 12.18 -13.05 -15.58
CA CYS A 35 13.24 -12.31 -14.91
C CYS A 35 14.06 -13.25 -14.03
N SER A 36 15.39 -13.22 -14.20
CA SER A 36 16.42 -13.92 -13.42
C SER A 36 16.54 -13.49 -11.94
N GLY A 37 15.54 -12.77 -11.42
CA GLY A 37 15.59 -12.08 -10.12
C GLY A 37 15.98 -10.61 -10.23
N PHE A 38 15.98 -9.90 -9.09
CA PHE A 38 16.25 -8.45 -9.07
C PHE A 38 17.71 -8.13 -9.37
N GLU A 39 17.93 -7.26 -10.35
CA GLU A 39 19.21 -6.60 -10.61
C GLU A 39 19.03 -5.08 -10.49
N PRO A 40 19.56 -4.41 -9.45
CA PRO A 40 19.34 -2.97 -9.27
C PRO A 40 19.97 -2.15 -10.41
N HIS A 41 19.20 -1.20 -10.94
CA HIS A 41 19.75 -0.16 -11.80
C HIS A 41 20.78 0.70 -11.03
N SER A 42 21.71 1.29 -11.77
CA SER A 42 22.69 2.25 -11.27
C SER A 42 22.08 3.51 -10.63
N TRP A 43 20.82 3.86 -10.93
CA TRP A 43 20.13 5.06 -10.40
C TRP A 43 18.59 5.00 -10.42
N ARG A 44 17.97 4.44 -11.47
CA ARG A 44 16.51 4.20 -11.52
C ARG A 44 16.05 3.20 -10.43
N LYS A 45 14.85 3.33 -9.86
CA LYS A 45 14.29 2.34 -8.88
C LYS A 45 13.66 1.13 -9.58
N ILE A 46 14.36 0.55 -10.57
CA ILE A 46 13.86 -0.55 -11.40
C ILE A 46 14.89 -1.68 -11.52
N CYS A 47 14.41 -2.86 -11.90
CA CYS A 47 15.25 -3.99 -12.29
C CYS A 47 15.90 -3.74 -13.66
N LYS A 48 17.20 -4.04 -13.81
CA LYS A 48 17.91 -3.95 -15.09
C LYS A 48 17.36 -4.93 -16.13
N SER A 49 17.05 -6.15 -15.71
CA SER A 49 16.73 -7.29 -16.58
C SER A 49 15.31 -7.18 -17.15
N CYS A 50 14.32 -6.92 -16.29
CA CYS A 50 12.89 -6.87 -16.70
C CYS A 50 12.24 -5.47 -16.70
N LYS A 51 12.97 -4.42 -16.30
CA LYS A 51 12.50 -3.02 -16.18
C LYS A 51 11.32 -2.76 -15.21
N CYS A 52 10.82 -3.80 -14.53
CA CYS A 52 9.80 -3.66 -13.49
C CYS A 52 10.33 -2.90 -12.26
N SER A 53 9.43 -2.30 -11.49
CA SER A 53 9.80 -1.43 -10.37
C SER A 53 10.37 -2.23 -9.18
N GLN A 54 11.14 -1.56 -8.30
CA GLN A 54 11.76 -2.20 -7.15
C GLN A 54 10.74 -2.88 -6.21
N GLU A 55 9.52 -2.34 -6.15
CA GLU A 55 8.37 -2.92 -5.44
C GLU A 55 7.86 -4.24 -6.05
N ASP A 56 7.98 -4.45 -7.38
CA ASP A 56 7.58 -5.71 -8.03
C ASP A 56 8.48 -6.90 -7.65
N HIS A 57 9.57 -6.64 -6.93
CA HIS A 57 10.53 -7.63 -6.44
C HIS A 57 10.45 -7.85 -4.92
N CYS A 58 9.48 -7.26 -4.20
CA CYS A 58 9.20 -7.55 -2.78
C CYS A 58 10.44 -7.60 -1.85
N LEU A 59 11.31 -6.60 -1.94
CA LEU A 59 12.66 -6.64 -1.34
C LEU A 59 12.72 -6.22 0.14
N SER A 60 11.62 -5.76 0.73
CA SER A 60 11.59 -5.25 2.11
C SER A 60 11.38 -6.38 3.11
N SER A 61 12.24 -6.48 4.12
CA SER A 61 11.96 -7.33 5.28
C SER A 61 11.00 -6.65 6.26
N ASP A 62 10.26 -7.44 7.03
CA ASP A 62 9.37 -6.99 8.11
C ASP A 62 10.04 -5.95 9.04
N LEU A 63 11.31 -6.18 9.39
CA LEU A 63 12.10 -5.30 10.25
C LEU A 63 12.48 -3.98 9.56
N GLU A 64 12.69 -3.97 8.25
CA GLU A 64 12.93 -2.75 7.48
C GLU A 64 11.67 -1.92 7.33
N ASP A 65 10.53 -2.54 7.04
CA ASP A 65 9.24 -1.86 7.00
C ASP A 65 8.86 -1.30 8.39
N ASP A 66 9.05 -2.05 9.47
CA ASP A 66 8.76 -1.55 10.82
C ASP A 66 9.71 -0.43 11.25
N ARG A 67 10.99 -0.45 10.84
CA ARG A 67 11.93 0.69 11.02
C ARG A 67 11.51 1.91 10.19
N LYS A 68 11.07 1.71 8.96
CA LYS A 68 10.63 2.74 8.00
C LYS A 68 9.33 3.44 8.45
N ILE A 69 8.37 2.70 8.99
CA ILE A 69 7.19 3.28 9.64
C ILE A 69 7.55 3.89 10.99
N GLY A 70 8.51 3.30 11.72
CA GLY A 70 9.11 3.90 12.91
C GLY A 70 9.72 5.29 12.66
N ARG A 71 10.44 5.48 11.55
CA ARG A 71 10.96 6.79 11.09
C ARG A 71 9.84 7.75 10.67
N LEU A 72 8.78 7.26 10.03
CA LEU A 72 7.67 8.10 9.60
C LEU A 72 6.87 8.64 10.81
N LEU A 73 6.59 7.80 11.79
CA LEU A 73 5.75 8.15 12.95
C LEU A 73 6.53 8.78 14.12
N MET A 74 7.86 8.64 14.19
CA MET A 74 8.65 9.41 15.17
C MET A 74 8.51 10.92 14.95
N ASP A 75 8.57 11.68 16.04
CA ASP A 75 8.45 13.15 16.05
C ASP A 75 7.11 13.67 15.47
N SER A 76 6.08 12.82 15.54
CA SER A 76 4.68 13.15 15.29
C SER A 76 3.81 12.79 16.50
N LYS A 77 2.55 13.23 16.48
CA LYS A 77 1.52 12.82 17.47
C LYS A 77 1.33 11.30 17.58
N TYR A 78 1.71 10.54 16.54
CA TYR A 78 1.62 9.07 16.50
C TYR A 78 2.84 8.33 17.06
N SER A 79 3.80 9.04 17.67
CA SER A 79 5.02 8.43 18.22
C SER A 79 4.76 7.35 19.28
N THR A 80 3.58 7.33 19.91
CA THR A 80 3.08 6.27 20.80
C THR A 80 2.99 4.90 20.11
N LEU A 81 2.71 4.87 18.80
CA LEU A 81 2.68 3.67 17.95
C LEU A 81 4.09 3.14 17.62
N THR A 82 5.15 3.68 18.23
CA THR A 82 6.54 3.24 18.01
C THR A 82 7.26 2.97 19.33
N ALA A 83 8.14 1.97 19.35
CA ALA A 83 9.03 1.66 20.47
C ALA A 83 10.47 2.12 20.17
N ARG A 84 11.21 2.54 21.20
CA ARG A 84 12.67 2.73 21.11
C ARG A 84 13.36 1.36 21.15
N VAL A 85 14.39 1.17 20.31
CA VAL A 85 15.24 -0.03 20.37
C VAL A 85 16.19 0.08 21.58
N LYS A 86 16.30 -0.97 22.40
CA LYS A 86 17.30 -1.04 23.47
C LYS A 86 18.71 -1.05 22.84
N GLY A 87 19.57 -0.11 23.23
CA GLY A 87 20.95 -0.04 22.75
C GLY A 87 21.14 0.46 21.31
N GLY A 88 20.12 1.04 20.67
CA GLY A 88 20.24 1.69 19.35
C GLY A 88 20.30 3.21 19.44
N ASP A 89 20.82 3.86 18.38
CA ASP A 89 21.04 5.32 18.27
C ASP A 89 19.74 6.14 18.13
N GLY A 90 18.89 6.09 19.16
CA GLY A 90 17.57 6.73 19.16
C GLY A 90 16.54 6.09 18.22
N ILE A 91 16.94 5.11 17.39
CA ILE A 91 16.10 4.44 16.40
C ILE A 91 14.80 3.93 17.02
N ARG A 92 13.68 4.24 16.37
CA ARG A 92 12.34 3.77 16.75
C ARG A 92 11.81 2.81 15.70
N ILE A 93 11.09 1.78 16.16
CA ILE A 93 10.45 0.75 15.35
C ILE A 93 8.94 0.81 15.58
N TYR A 94 8.15 0.63 14.52
CA TYR A 94 6.70 0.56 14.57
C TYR A 94 6.23 -0.61 15.45
N LYS A 95 5.29 -0.35 16.36
CA LYS A 95 4.59 -1.37 17.16
C LYS A 95 3.51 -2.02 16.29
N ARG A 96 3.90 -2.71 15.23
CA ARG A 96 2.98 -3.36 14.30
C ARG A 96 2.12 -4.39 15.03
N ASN A 97 0.81 -4.17 15.02
CA ASN A 97 -0.15 -5.09 15.61
C ASN A 97 -0.27 -6.35 14.73
N ARG A 98 0.43 -7.44 15.10
CA ARG A 98 0.30 -8.74 14.42
C ARG A 98 -0.81 -9.53 15.10
N MET A 99 -1.91 -9.79 14.39
CA MET A 99 -3.07 -10.49 14.94
C MET A 99 -2.98 -11.98 14.59
N ILE A 100 -2.87 -12.83 15.61
CA ILE A 100 -2.91 -14.28 15.49
C ILE A 100 -4.31 -14.76 15.86
N MET A 101 -4.92 -15.58 15.02
CA MET A 101 -6.10 -16.39 15.33
C MET A 101 -5.65 -17.83 15.60
N THR A 102 -6.34 -18.52 16.50
CA THR A 102 -6.15 -19.95 16.75
C THR A 102 -7.52 -20.61 16.80
N ASN A 103 -7.90 -21.27 15.71
CA ASN A 103 -9.19 -21.93 15.53
C ASN A 103 -9.08 -23.39 16.00
N PRO A 104 -9.80 -23.84 17.04
CA PRO A 104 -9.77 -25.24 17.44
C PRO A 104 -10.49 -26.12 16.42
N ILE A 105 -9.77 -27.10 15.86
CA ILE A 105 -10.33 -28.08 14.92
C ILE A 105 -10.85 -29.26 15.75
N ALA A 106 -12.17 -29.39 15.85
CA ALA A 106 -12.83 -30.43 16.64
C ALA A 106 -12.85 -31.80 15.94
N THR A 107 -11.68 -32.34 15.57
CA THR A 107 -11.53 -33.61 14.84
C THR A 107 -10.61 -34.60 15.56
N GLY A 108 -11.14 -35.29 16.58
CA GLY A 108 -10.48 -36.44 17.21
C GLY A 108 -10.25 -36.31 18.70
N LYS A 109 -9.37 -37.17 19.25
CA LYS A 109 -9.01 -37.21 20.67
C LYS A 109 -7.97 -36.15 21.06
N ASP A 110 -7.20 -35.67 20.08
CA ASP A 110 -6.18 -34.65 20.24
C ASP A 110 -6.68 -33.34 19.61
N PRO A 111 -6.75 -32.22 20.35
CA PRO A 111 -7.18 -30.94 19.80
C PRO A 111 -6.10 -30.38 18.87
N THR A 112 -6.35 -30.42 17.56
CA THR A 112 -5.53 -29.72 16.57
C THR A 112 -6.03 -28.28 16.40
N PHE A 113 -5.13 -27.36 16.05
CA PHE A 113 -5.43 -25.93 15.97
C PHE A 113 -4.96 -25.37 14.63
N ASP A 114 -5.88 -24.80 13.85
CA ASP A 114 -5.53 -23.95 12.71
C ASP A 114 -5.10 -22.57 13.22
N THR A 115 -4.01 -22.01 12.70
CA THR A 115 -3.40 -20.77 13.21
C THR A 115 -3.17 -19.77 12.09
N ILE A 116 -4.13 -18.85 11.91
CA ILE A 116 -4.09 -17.80 10.89
C ILE A 116 -3.36 -16.59 11.48
N THR A 117 -2.20 -16.22 10.92
CA THR A 117 -1.46 -15.01 11.31
C THR A 117 -1.68 -13.90 10.30
N TYR A 118 -2.21 -12.76 10.75
CA TYR A 118 -2.21 -11.50 10.00
C TYR A 118 -0.95 -10.70 10.34
N GLU A 119 -0.17 -10.33 9.32
CA GLU A 119 1.06 -9.56 9.44
C GLU A 119 0.83 -8.12 9.95
N TRP A 120 -0.41 -7.63 9.87
CA TRP A 120 -0.86 -6.34 10.39
C TRP A 120 -2.36 -6.38 10.68
N ALA A 121 -2.79 -5.63 11.69
CA ALA A 121 -4.19 -5.29 12.00
C ALA A 121 -4.26 -3.84 12.51
N PRO A 122 -5.44 -3.19 12.53
CA PRO A 122 -5.58 -1.81 12.99
C PRO A 122 -5.00 -1.58 14.40
N PRO A 123 -4.42 -0.40 14.68
CA PRO A 123 -3.83 -0.11 15.99
C PRO A 123 -4.92 0.12 17.07
N GLY A 124 -4.78 -0.55 18.21
CA GLY A 124 -5.65 -0.34 19.37
C GLY A 124 -7.12 -0.71 19.13
N VAL A 125 -7.38 -1.82 18.45
CA VAL A 125 -8.71 -2.46 18.40
C VAL A 125 -8.70 -3.77 19.17
N THR A 126 -9.86 -4.20 19.66
CA THR A 126 -10.02 -5.56 20.20
C THR A 126 -9.88 -6.59 19.07
N GLN A 127 -9.49 -7.83 19.39
CA GLN A 127 -9.36 -8.89 18.38
C GLN A 127 -10.67 -9.08 17.60
N LYS A 128 -11.84 -9.08 18.27
CA LYS A 128 -13.16 -9.15 17.61
C LYS A 128 -13.35 -8.05 16.55
N LEU A 129 -13.10 -6.79 16.90
CA LEU A 129 -13.27 -5.67 15.97
C LEU A 129 -12.23 -5.69 14.84
N GLY A 130 -11.00 -6.15 15.13
CA GLY A 130 -9.97 -6.40 14.14
C GLY A 130 -10.36 -7.50 13.13
N LEU A 131 -11.06 -8.55 13.56
CA LEU A 131 -11.57 -9.60 12.68
C LEU A 131 -12.71 -9.09 11.78
N GLN A 132 -13.70 -8.40 12.35
CA GLN A 132 -14.77 -7.76 11.56
C GLN A 132 -14.19 -6.77 10.53
N TYR A 133 -13.08 -6.10 10.86
CA TYR A 133 -12.39 -5.20 9.92
C TYR A 133 -11.68 -5.98 8.79
N MET A 134 -11.05 -7.11 9.09
CA MET A 134 -10.43 -7.98 8.07
C MET A 134 -11.48 -8.61 7.14
N GLU A 135 -12.66 -8.96 7.65
CA GLU A 135 -13.78 -9.49 6.85
C GLU A 135 -14.27 -8.50 5.79
N LEU A 136 -14.14 -7.19 6.02
CA LEU A 136 -14.46 -6.12 5.07
C LEU A 136 -13.33 -5.80 4.07
N ILE A 137 -12.20 -6.50 4.13
CA ILE A 137 -11.11 -6.40 3.14
C ILE A 137 -11.21 -7.58 2.14
N PRO A 138 -11.12 -7.35 0.82
CA PRO A 138 -11.09 -8.42 -0.18
C PRO A 138 -10.02 -9.48 0.12
N LYS A 139 -10.33 -10.76 -0.03
CA LYS A 139 -9.49 -11.88 0.44
C LYS A 139 -8.07 -11.86 -0.13
N GLU A 140 -7.93 -11.38 -1.36
CA GLU A 140 -6.67 -11.22 -2.11
C GLU A 140 -5.80 -10.07 -1.58
N LYS A 141 -6.34 -9.23 -0.68
CA LYS A 141 -5.69 -8.09 -0.03
C LYS A 141 -5.57 -8.24 1.49
N GLN A 142 -6.11 -9.31 2.10
CA GLN A 142 -5.98 -9.56 3.53
C GLN A 142 -4.51 -9.92 3.87
N PRO A 143 -3.85 -9.28 4.84
CA PRO A 143 -2.41 -9.43 5.06
C PRO A 143 -2.04 -10.71 5.83
N VAL A 144 -2.57 -11.87 5.40
CA VAL A 144 -2.30 -13.17 6.03
C VAL A 144 -0.91 -13.66 5.61
N THR A 145 -0.08 -14.08 6.56
CA THR A 145 1.31 -14.48 6.33
C THR A 145 1.43 -15.53 5.23
N GLY A 146 2.32 -15.27 4.26
CA GLY A 146 2.59 -16.16 3.12
C GLY A 146 1.57 -16.05 1.96
N THR A 147 0.53 -15.22 2.06
CA THR A 147 -0.47 -15.05 1.00
C THR A 147 -0.20 -13.85 0.08
N GLU A 148 -0.83 -13.82 -1.09
CA GLU A 148 -0.80 -12.67 -2.01
C GLU A 148 -1.21 -11.36 -1.33
N GLY A 149 -2.09 -11.37 -0.33
CA GLY A 149 -2.48 -10.16 0.39
C GLY A 149 -1.37 -9.60 1.30
N ALA A 150 -0.53 -10.46 1.88
CA ALA A 150 0.70 -10.04 2.57
C ALA A 150 1.76 -9.47 1.62
N TYR A 151 1.88 -10.04 0.41
CA TYR A 151 2.71 -9.46 -0.65
C TYR A 151 2.14 -8.11 -1.16
N TYR A 152 0.82 -8.00 -1.35
CA TYR A 152 0.14 -6.76 -1.72
C TYR A 152 0.37 -5.66 -0.68
N ARG A 153 0.23 -5.96 0.62
CA ARG A 153 0.52 -5.00 1.71
C ARG A 153 1.95 -4.48 1.63
N ARG A 154 2.97 -5.36 1.54
CA ARG A 154 4.38 -4.95 1.45
C ARG A 154 4.69 -4.16 0.19
N ARG A 155 4.06 -4.49 -0.94
CA ARG A 155 4.12 -3.67 -2.17
C ARG A 155 3.52 -2.29 -1.96
N GLN A 156 2.34 -2.18 -1.35
CA GLN A 156 1.72 -0.89 -1.05
C GLN A 156 2.54 -0.08 -0.03
N LEU A 157 3.19 -0.70 0.96
CA LEU A 157 4.13 -0.03 1.86
C LEU A 157 5.31 0.58 1.09
N MET A 158 5.87 -0.13 0.11
CA MET A 158 6.97 0.41 -0.72
C MET A 158 6.49 1.52 -1.67
N HIS A 159 5.32 1.34 -2.28
CA HIS A 159 4.75 2.29 -3.24
C HIS A 159 4.29 3.59 -2.55
N GLN A 160 3.42 3.49 -1.54
CA GLN A 160 2.73 4.61 -0.93
C GLN A 160 3.60 5.43 0.02
N LEU A 161 4.62 4.83 0.63
CA LEU A 161 5.46 5.45 1.66
C LEU A 161 6.96 5.24 1.34
N PRO A 162 7.49 5.79 0.22
CA PRO A 162 8.86 5.51 -0.18
C PRO A 162 9.89 5.97 0.86
N ILE A 163 10.85 5.11 1.21
CA ILE A 163 11.84 5.44 2.25
C ILE A 163 12.72 6.65 1.87
N TYR A 164 12.96 6.86 0.57
CA TYR A 164 13.68 8.01 0.03
C TYR A 164 12.82 9.29 -0.10
N ASP A 165 11.55 9.27 0.30
CA ASP A 165 10.76 10.51 0.48
C ASP A 165 10.91 11.07 1.92
N GLN A 166 11.47 10.27 2.86
CA GLN A 166 11.54 10.60 4.29
C GLN A 166 12.95 10.51 4.92
N ASP A 167 13.93 9.93 4.22
CA ASP A 167 15.27 9.68 4.74
C ASP A 167 16.34 10.18 3.74
N PRO A 168 17.00 11.32 4.03
CA PRO A 168 17.98 11.91 3.12
C PRO A 168 19.16 10.98 2.78
N SER A 169 19.51 10.04 3.66
CA SER A 169 20.58 9.04 3.42
C SER A 169 20.24 8.03 2.32
N ARG A 170 18.98 8.00 1.88
CA ARG A 170 18.41 7.08 0.87
C ARG A 170 18.21 7.75 -0.48
N CYS A 171 18.37 9.06 -0.55
CA CYS A 171 18.38 9.87 -1.75
C CYS A 171 19.77 9.85 -2.42
N ARG A 172 19.84 10.26 -3.69
CA ARG A 172 21.03 10.06 -4.54
C ARG A 172 21.72 11.37 -4.91
N GLY A 173 22.49 11.89 -3.95
CA GLY A 173 23.40 13.01 -4.16
C GLY A 173 22.78 14.39 -3.97
N LEU A 174 21.91 14.52 -2.96
CA LEU A 174 21.43 15.81 -2.46
C LEU A 174 22.61 16.69 -2.02
N LEU A 175 22.52 17.98 -2.33
CA LEU A 175 23.41 19.03 -1.85
C LEU A 175 23.05 19.48 -0.42
N GLU A 176 23.98 20.15 0.27
CA GLU A 176 23.80 20.61 1.67
C GLU A 176 22.56 21.50 1.89
N ASN A 177 22.19 22.30 0.89
CA ASN A 177 20.95 23.09 0.90
C ASN A 177 19.70 22.22 0.62
N GLU A 178 19.81 21.21 -0.24
CA GLU A 178 18.72 20.30 -0.59
C GLU A 178 18.42 19.33 0.57
N LEU A 179 19.43 18.93 1.35
CA LEU A 179 19.26 18.17 2.60
C LEU A 179 18.36 18.93 3.59
N LYS A 180 18.63 20.22 3.82
CA LYS A 180 17.85 21.06 4.74
C LYS A 180 16.41 21.26 4.26
N LEU A 181 16.22 21.51 2.97
CA LEU A 181 14.89 21.58 2.36
C LEU A 181 14.12 20.26 2.50
N MET A 182 14.80 19.10 2.48
CA MET A 182 14.19 17.80 2.74
C MET A 182 13.84 17.59 4.22
N GLU A 183 14.72 17.96 5.14
CA GLU A 183 14.46 17.87 6.59
C GLU A 183 13.29 18.75 7.03
N GLU A 184 13.23 20.00 6.52
CA GLU A 184 12.12 20.93 6.73
C GLU A 184 10.81 20.40 6.14
N PHE A 185 10.83 19.87 4.91
CA PHE A 185 9.68 19.26 4.26
C PHE A 185 9.15 18.04 5.04
N VAL A 186 10.04 17.15 5.49
CA VAL A 186 9.67 15.97 6.30
C VAL A 186 9.08 16.38 7.65
N LYS A 187 9.67 17.40 8.30
CA LYS A 187 9.15 17.97 9.53
C LYS A 187 7.74 18.56 9.33
N GLN A 188 7.55 19.36 8.27
CA GLN A 188 6.28 20.02 7.98
C GLN A 188 5.16 19.01 7.73
N TYR A 189 5.36 18.02 6.84
CA TYR A 189 4.27 17.07 6.56
C TYR A 189 3.93 16.22 7.78
N LYS A 190 4.91 15.90 8.67
CA LYS A 190 4.67 15.17 9.93
C LYS A 190 3.75 15.96 10.88
N SER A 191 3.93 17.27 11.00
CA SER A 191 3.06 18.12 11.83
C SER A 191 1.70 18.40 11.18
N GLU A 192 1.66 18.69 9.88
CA GLU A 192 0.48 19.30 9.23
C GLU A 192 -0.43 18.29 8.51
N ALA A 193 0.12 17.29 7.83
CA ALA A 193 -0.64 16.38 6.97
C ALA A 193 -0.74 14.95 7.51
N LEU A 194 0.35 14.40 8.06
CA LEU A 194 0.47 12.99 8.43
C LEU A 194 -0.64 12.56 9.40
N GLY A 195 -1.18 11.38 9.14
CA GLY A 195 -2.34 10.79 9.81
C GLY A 195 -2.21 9.27 9.92
N VAL A 196 -2.85 8.70 10.94
CA VAL A 196 -3.10 7.26 11.04
C VAL A 196 -4.60 7.10 11.32
N GLY A 197 -5.30 6.34 10.49
CA GLY A 197 -6.74 6.14 10.59
C GLY A 197 -7.10 5.31 11.82
N GLU A 198 -8.16 5.71 12.52
CA GLU A 198 -8.68 4.98 13.68
C GLU A 198 -9.83 4.06 13.27
N VAL A 199 -9.80 2.80 13.68
CA VAL A 199 -10.93 1.87 13.50
C VAL A 199 -11.76 1.81 14.77
N ALA A 200 -13.05 2.10 14.62
CA ALA A 200 -14.08 2.02 15.66
C ALA A 200 -15.45 1.75 14.99
N LEU A 201 -16.52 1.59 15.78
CA LEU A 201 -17.88 1.51 15.21
C LEU A 201 -18.41 2.92 14.85
N PRO A 202 -19.43 3.03 13.98
CA PRO A 202 -20.10 4.28 13.64
C PRO A 202 -20.63 5.07 14.86
N GLY A 203 -20.15 6.31 15.02
CA GLY A 203 -20.38 7.18 16.18
C GLY A 203 -19.44 6.98 17.39
N GLN A 204 -18.37 6.17 17.27
CA GLN A 204 -17.43 5.89 18.37
C GLN A 204 -15.98 6.37 18.12
N GLY A 205 -15.73 7.08 17.01
CA GLY A 205 -14.38 7.57 16.68
C GLY A 205 -13.89 8.66 17.65
N GLY A 206 -12.63 8.57 18.06
CA GLY A 206 -11.97 9.56 18.91
C GLY A 206 -12.32 9.46 20.40
N LEU A 207 -13.11 8.46 20.81
CA LEU A 207 -13.40 8.20 22.22
C LEU A 207 -12.16 7.62 22.92
N PRO A 208 -11.90 8.00 24.19
CA PRO A 208 -10.88 7.34 25.01
C PRO A 208 -11.15 5.84 25.07
N LYS A 209 -10.12 5.05 24.75
CA LYS A 209 -10.22 3.59 24.75
C LYS A 209 -10.02 3.12 26.19
N GLU A 210 -11.11 2.67 26.82
CA GLU A 210 -11.09 1.99 28.12
C GLU A 210 -10.05 0.84 28.08
N GLU A 211 -8.89 1.05 28.70
CA GLU A 211 -7.88 0.01 28.85
C GLU A 211 -8.43 -1.04 29.82
N GLY A 212 -8.83 -2.19 29.28
CA GLY A 212 -9.46 -3.26 30.05
C GLY A 212 -8.60 -3.66 31.24
N LYS A 213 -9.08 -3.35 32.45
CA LYS A 213 -8.36 -3.59 33.72
C LYS A 213 -7.81 -5.01 33.77
N GLN A 214 -6.48 -5.11 33.88
CA GLN A 214 -5.86 -6.35 34.34
C GLN A 214 -6.42 -6.63 35.74
N GLN A 215 -6.94 -7.84 35.96
CA GLN A 215 -7.53 -8.18 37.26
C GLN A 215 -6.41 -8.31 38.30
N GLU A 216 -6.37 -7.36 39.23
CA GLU A 216 -5.55 -7.45 40.43
C GLU A 216 -5.96 -8.71 41.21
N LYS A 217 -5.00 -9.62 41.41
CA LYS A 217 -5.19 -10.81 42.23
C LYS A 217 -4.74 -10.48 43.67
N PRO A 218 -5.51 -10.83 44.71
CA PRO A 218 -5.15 -10.49 46.09
C PRO A 218 -3.78 -11.03 46.50
N GLU A 219 -3.03 -10.22 47.24
CA GLU A 219 -1.74 -10.58 47.84
C GLU A 219 -1.92 -11.64 48.95
N GLY A 220 -0.93 -12.52 49.16
CA GLY A 220 -1.07 -13.56 50.17
C GLY A 220 -0.02 -14.68 50.26
N ALA A 221 1.20 -14.54 49.73
CA ALA A 221 2.36 -15.38 50.11
C ALA A 221 3.69 -14.84 49.55
N GLU A 222 4.69 -14.71 50.42
CA GLU A 222 6.12 -14.53 50.10
C GLU A 222 6.91 -15.80 50.50
N PRO A 223 8.20 -15.96 50.11
CA PRO A 223 8.76 -15.68 48.78
C PRO A 223 9.63 -16.85 48.27
N ALA A 224 9.93 -16.87 46.96
CA ALA A 224 10.96 -17.72 46.38
C ALA A 224 11.80 -16.94 45.34
N ALA A 225 13.07 -17.33 45.19
CA ALA A 225 14.08 -16.56 44.45
C ALA A 225 13.81 -16.45 42.93
N PRO A 226 14.32 -15.40 42.25
CA PRO A 226 13.82 -15.00 40.94
C PRO A 226 14.33 -15.87 39.79
N THR A 227 13.46 -16.14 38.81
CA THR A 227 13.82 -16.58 37.47
C THR A 227 13.57 -15.46 36.45
N THR A 228 14.44 -15.36 35.45
CA THR A 228 14.59 -14.17 34.60
C THR A 228 13.80 -14.27 33.29
N ASN A 229 13.28 -13.12 32.83
CA ASN A 229 12.69 -12.99 31.49
C ASN A 229 13.76 -13.21 30.41
N GLY A 230 13.82 -14.43 29.88
CA GLY A 230 14.77 -14.82 28.84
C GLY A 230 14.50 -14.11 27.51
N SER A 231 15.38 -13.18 27.15
CA SER A 231 15.52 -12.77 25.75
C SER A 231 16.27 -13.88 25.02
N ILE A 232 15.67 -14.49 24.00
CA ILE A 232 16.38 -15.51 23.21
C ILE A 232 17.42 -14.80 22.34
N SER A 233 18.68 -15.03 22.67
CA SER A 233 19.84 -14.75 21.81
C SER A 233 20.16 -16.01 21.01
N ASP A 234 20.09 -15.94 19.68
CA ASP A 234 20.51 -17.06 18.82
C ASP A 234 22.02 -17.33 18.94
N PRO A 235 22.43 -18.58 19.21
CA PRO A 235 23.84 -18.96 19.15
C PRO A 235 24.26 -19.17 17.69
N ALA A 236 25.43 -18.65 17.32
CA ALA A 236 25.96 -18.86 15.97
C ALA A 236 26.22 -20.35 15.69
N LYS A 237 25.82 -20.81 14.50
CA LYS A 237 26.32 -22.03 13.88
C LYS A 237 26.74 -21.72 12.45
N GLU A 238 28.01 -21.96 12.16
CA GLU A 238 28.55 -21.88 10.81
C GLU A 238 27.96 -22.99 9.95
N TYR A 239 27.46 -22.63 8.76
CA TYR A 239 27.21 -23.59 7.69
C TYR A 239 28.01 -23.14 6.46
N VAL A 240 29.13 -23.84 6.24
CA VAL A 240 30.00 -23.61 5.07
C VAL A 240 29.29 -24.12 3.83
N CYS A 241 28.90 -23.21 2.93
CA CYS A 241 28.42 -23.58 1.60
C CYS A 241 29.59 -24.00 0.72
N LEU A 242 29.88 -25.31 0.67
CA LEU A 242 30.70 -25.89 -0.39
C LEU A 242 29.92 -25.85 -1.70
N SER A 243 30.47 -25.13 -2.70
CA SER A 243 30.05 -25.28 -4.08
C SER A 243 30.71 -26.53 -4.69
N ASP A 244 29.98 -27.19 -5.60
CA ASP A 244 30.41 -27.64 -6.94
C ASP A 244 29.52 -28.81 -7.41
N GLY A 245 29.68 -29.26 -8.66
CA GLY A 245 29.22 -30.60 -9.06
C GLY A 245 27.92 -30.71 -9.88
N ASN A 246 27.90 -30.03 -11.03
CA ASN A 246 27.25 -30.45 -12.29
C ASN A 246 26.70 -31.90 -12.38
N LEU A 247 25.50 -32.08 -12.95
CA LEU A 247 25.12 -33.36 -13.56
C LEU A 247 24.40 -33.17 -14.92
N GLN A 248 24.65 -34.12 -15.83
CA GLN A 248 24.41 -34.01 -17.27
C GLN A 248 22.97 -34.34 -17.70
N GLN A 249 22.67 -34.02 -18.97
CA GLN A 249 21.50 -34.51 -19.70
C GLN A 249 21.48 -36.04 -19.82
N LEU A 250 20.28 -36.63 -19.85
CA LEU A 250 19.99 -37.87 -20.58
C LEU A 250 18.60 -37.74 -21.22
N ALA A 251 18.43 -38.29 -22.43
CA ALA A 251 17.22 -38.17 -23.24
C ALA A 251 16.69 -39.55 -23.66
N ALA A 252 15.36 -39.72 -23.68
CA ALA A 252 14.70 -40.93 -24.19
C ALA A 252 13.28 -40.63 -24.73
N GLN A 253 13.05 -41.04 -25.98
CA GLN A 253 11.81 -41.11 -26.78
C GLN A 253 12.09 -42.13 -27.91
N PRO A 254 11.09 -42.68 -28.64
CA PRO A 254 9.64 -42.40 -28.62
C PRO A 254 8.88 -43.56 -27.90
N ASP A 255 7.83 -44.28 -28.33
CA ASP A 255 7.05 -44.31 -29.58
C ASP A 255 5.70 -45.07 -29.46
N SER A 256 4.91 -45.02 -30.53
CA SER A 256 3.80 -45.88 -30.94
C SER A 256 2.42 -45.72 -30.25
N SER A 257 1.48 -45.18 -31.04
CA SER A 257 0.02 -45.39 -30.91
C SER A 257 -0.42 -46.53 -31.85
N PRO A 258 -1.66 -47.06 -31.80
CA PRO A 258 -2.81 -46.44 -32.51
C PRO A 258 -4.20 -46.73 -31.85
N ASN A 259 -5.38 -46.42 -32.41
CA ASN A 259 -5.96 -45.23 -33.09
C ASN A 259 -7.46 -45.52 -33.39
N LYS A 260 -8.25 -44.51 -33.80
CA LYS A 260 -9.66 -44.50 -34.28
C LYS A 260 -10.75 -44.51 -33.18
N GLY A 261 -11.83 -43.73 -33.24
CA GLY A 261 -12.10 -42.52 -34.04
C GLY A 261 -13.46 -42.51 -34.76
N HIS A 262 -14.24 -41.44 -34.55
CA HIS A 262 -15.36 -40.93 -35.37
C HIS A 262 -15.75 -39.49 -34.92
N ILE A 263 -16.78 -38.87 -35.51
CA ILE A 263 -16.69 -37.96 -36.67
C ILE A 263 -18.07 -37.30 -36.88
N CYS A 264 -18.09 -35.99 -37.22
CA CYS A 264 -19.28 -35.18 -37.59
C CYS A 264 -20.28 -34.84 -36.44
N GLY A 265 -20.88 -33.64 -36.37
CA GLY A 265 -20.55 -32.39 -37.07
C GLY A 265 -21.67 -31.32 -37.03
N GLN A 266 -21.28 -30.08 -37.38
CA GLN A 266 -22.11 -28.92 -37.78
C GLN A 266 -23.20 -28.35 -36.84
N GLY A 267 -23.23 -27.03 -36.71
CA GLY A 267 -24.28 -26.24 -36.06
C GLY A 267 -23.87 -24.77 -35.97
N THR A 268 -24.60 -23.85 -36.60
CA THR A 268 -24.12 -22.47 -36.84
C THR A 268 -24.99 -21.36 -36.24
N SER A 269 -24.34 -20.20 -36.09
CA SER A 269 -24.86 -18.85 -36.36
C SER A 269 -25.86 -18.16 -35.40
N LYS A 270 -25.32 -17.08 -34.80
CA LYS A 270 -25.83 -15.70 -34.81
C LYS A 270 -26.92 -15.26 -33.81
N SER A 271 -26.84 -13.95 -33.52
CA SER A 271 -27.74 -13.08 -32.78
C SER A 271 -28.87 -12.52 -33.65
N LEU A 272 -29.85 -11.86 -33.01
CA LEU A 272 -30.70 -10.69 -33.39
C LEU A 272 -31.81 -10.62 -32.32
N SER A 273 -32.01 -9.55 -31.53
CA SER A 273 -32.51 -8.17 -31.81
C SER A 273 -34.03 -8.00 -31.57
N GLU A 274 -34.48 -6.75 -31.45
CA GLU A 274 -35.83 -6.32 -31.07
C GLU A 274 -36.91 -6.63 -32.13
N GLN A 275 -38.21 -6.59 -31.75
CA GLN A 275 -39.21 -5.58 -32.22
C GLN A 275 -40.68 -5.87 -31.80
N MET A 276 -41.61 -5.02 -32.26
CA MET A 276 -43.08 -4.94 -32.04
C MET A 276 -43.49 -4.24 -30.72
N PHE A 277 -44.09 -3.03 -30.67
CA PHE A 277 -45.15 -2.36 -31.48
C PHE A 277 -46.48 -3.14 -31.55
N GLY A 278 -47.66 -2.56 -31.28
CA GLY A 278 -47.97 -1.22 -30.76
C GLY A 278 -49.47 -0.85 -30.90
N MET A 279 -49.89 0.25 -30.24
CA MET A 279 -51.16 0.99 -30.41
C MET A 279 -52.52 0.26 -30.26
N TRP A 280 -53.40 0.82 -29.42
CA TRP A 280 -54.77 1.23 -29.78
C TRP A 280 -55.21 2.37 -28.83
N LEU A 281 -56.02 3.31 -29.30
CA LEU A 281 -56.47 4.48 -28.53
C LEU A 281 -57.98 4.71 -28.67
N SER A 282 -58.52 5.50 -27.75
CA SER A 282 -59.82 6.20 -27.80
C SER A 282 -61.10 5.37 -27.72
N ARG A 283 -61.77 5.47 -26.57
CA ARG A 283 -63.20 5.85 -26.50
C ARG A 283 -63.50 6.57 -25.19
N LEU A 284 -63.94 7.82 -25.30
CA LEU A 284 -64.48 8.62 -24.18
C LEU A 284 -65.99 8.38 -24.07
N ALA A 285 -66.50 8.33 -22.85
CA ALA A 285 -67.92 8.51 -22.52
C ALA A 285 -68.02 9.24 -21.17
N PHE A 286 -68.93 10.21 -21.08
CA PHE A 286 -69.16 11.02 -19.88
C PHE A 286 -70.06 10.27 -18.88
N LEU A 287 -69.92 10.58 -17.59
CA LEU A 287 -70.95 11.12 -16.67
C LEU A 287 -70.31 11.36 -15.27
N PRO A 288 -70.94 12.09 -14.33
CA PRO A 288 -70.21 13.04 -13.47
C PRO A 288 -69.76 12.49 -12.11
N ALA A 289 -68.83 13.23 -11.50
CA ALA A 289 -68.42 13.05 -10.10
C ALA A 289 -69.44 13.67 -9.13
N PRO A 290 -69.66 13.07 -7.94
CA PRO A 290 -70.25 13.76 -6.81
C PRO A 290 -69.22 14.71 -6.19
N LEU A 291 -69.61 15.97 -5.96
CA LEU A 291 -68.89 16.87 -5.06
C LEU A 291 -68.99 16.32 -3.64
N TRP A 292 -67.85 16.18 -2.98
CA TRP A 292 -67.76 16.00 -1.54
C TRP A 292 -66.60 16.88 -1.06
N GLU A 293 -66.83 17.67 -0.01
CA GLU A 293 -65.89 18.71 0.41
C GLU A 293 -64.87 18.11 1.38
N PHE A 294 -63.69 17.78 0.86
CA PHE A 294 -62.54 17.48 1.72
C PHE A 294 -61.97 18.79 2.27
N GLU A 295 -62.41 19.15 3.48
CA GLU A 295 -61.84 20.24 4.26
C GLU A 295 -60.32 20.10 4.33
N THR A 296 -59.60 21.18 4.00
CA THR A 296 -58.14 21.25 4.12
C THR A 296 -57.74 21.38 5.60
N THR A 297 -57.93 20.31 6.36
CA THR A 297 -57.35 20.17 7.70
C THR A 297 -55.84 20.11 7.56
N ALA A 298 -55.15 21.14 8.05
CA ALA A 298 -53.70 21.14 8.14
C ALA A 298 -53.25 19.97 9.03
N PRO A 299 -52.13 19.27 8.69
CA PRO A 299 -51.67 18.15 9.49
C PRO A 299 -51.33 18.59 10.92
N PRO A 300 -51.64 17.77 11.94
CA PRO A 300 -51.42 18.14 13.33
C PRO A 300 -49.92 18.36 13.62
N PRO A 301 -49.54 19.34 14.46
CA PRO A 301 -48.16 19.78 14.64
C PRO A 301 -47.24 18.81 15.41
N HIS A 302 -47.63 17.54 15.55
CA HIS A 302 -46.96 16.54 16.40
C HIS A 302 -46.71 15.18 15.70
N LEU A 303 -46.41 15.19 14.40
CA LEU A 303 -45.71 14.09 13.73
C LEU A 303 -44.64 14.61 12.74
N VAL A 304 -43.69 15.39 13.26
CA VAL A 304 -42.36 15.44 12.62
C VAL A 304 -41.71 14.06 12.79
N PRO A 305 -41.20 13.41 11.73
CA PRO A 305 -40.47 12.16 11.87
C PRO A 305 -39.25 12.35 12.78
N TYR A 306 -39.19 11.56 13.86
CA TYR A 306 -38.12 11.60 14.85
C TYR A 306 -36.81 11.11 14.20
N GLU A 307 -35.73 11.89 14.38
CA GLU A 307 -34.35 11.59 13.96
C GLU A 307 -34.11 11.36 12.44
N LEU A 308 -33.80 12.45 11.72
CA LEU A 308 -33.11 12.41 10.42
C LEU A 308 -31.60 12.76 10.53
N GLU A 309 -31.19 13.33 11.66
CA GLU A 309 -29.80 13.53 12.09
C GLU A 309 -29.01 12.20 12.13
N ASP A 310 -27.68 12.32 11.99
CA ASP A 310 -26.69 11.25 12.20
C ASP A 310 -26.93 9.90 11.51
N ARG A 311 -27.45 9.95 10.27
CA ARG A 311 -27.17 8.89 9.28
C ARG A 311 -25.65 8.78 9.06
N LYS A 312 -25.06 7.78 9.72
CA LYS A 312 -23.64 7.40 9.66
C LYS A 312 -23.23 6.96 8.25
N ILE A 313 -22.95 7.93 7.40
CA ILE A 313 -22.66 7.79 5.96
C ILE A 313 -21.15 7.77 5.72
N CYS A 314 -20.69 6.95 4.78
CA CYS A 314 -19.29 6.95 4.33
C CYS A 314 -19.02 8.16 3.42
N GLU A 315 -17.97 8.92 3.75
CA GLU A 315 -17.56 10.14 3.03
C GLU A 315 -17.24 9.89 1.54
N LEU A 316 -16.70 8.72 1.17
CA LEU A 316 -16.40 8.40 -0.24
C LEU A 316 -17.66 7.97 -1.03
N CYS A 317 -18.23 6.81 -0.69
CA CYS A 317 -19.29 6.19 -1.50
C CYS A 317 -20.71 6.71 -1.20
N LYS A 318 -20.87 7.56 -0.17
CA LYS A 318 -22.15 8.10 0.33
C LYS A 318 -23.19 7.05 0.77
N GLY A 319 -22.83 5.77 0.82
CA GLY A 319 -23.62 4.71 1.44
C GLY A 319 -23.57 4.76 2.97
N VAL A 320 -24.60 4.22 3.62
CA VAL A 320 -24.68 4.09 5.09
C VAL A 320 -23.77 2.95 5.56
N ALA A 321 -23.03 3.17 6.65
CA ALA A 321 -22.31 2.13 7.37
C ALA A 321 -23.21 1.53 8.48
N PRO A 322 -23.46 0.21 8.48
CA PRO A 322 -24.19 -0.46 9.56
C PRO A 322 -23.51 -0.25 10.92
N ALA A 323 -24.30 0.01 11.97
CA ALA A 323 -23.81 0.47 13.27
C ALA A 323 -22.93 -0.55 14.03
N ASP A 324 -22.98 -1.82 13.64
CA ASP A 324 -22.22 -2.96 14.15
C ASP A 324 -20.99 -3.32 13.30
N THR A 325 -20.79 -2.65 12.16
CA THR A 325 -19.64 -2.85 11.27
C THR A 325 -18.54 -1.81 11.49
N PRO A 326 -17.24 -2.17 11.47
CA PRO A 326 -16.16 -1.23 11.68
C PRO A 326 -16.00 -0.22 10.53
N VAL A 327 -15.79 1.04 10.90
CA VAL A 327 -15.41 2.13 9.99
C VAL A 327 -14.06 2.72 10.39
N VAL A 328 -13.44 3.42 9.45
CA VAL A 328 -12.21 4.21 9.64
C VAL A 328 -12.59 5.67 9.86
N TYR A 329 -11.97 6.32 10.83
CA TYR A 329 -12.01 7.77 11.07
C TYR A 329 -10.67 8.42 10.74
N SER A 330 -10.73 9.72 10.44
CA SER A 330 -9.55 10.58 10.21
C SER A 330 -9.59 11.74 11.20
N ASP A 331 -8.65 11.77 12.14
CA ASP A 331 -8.58 12.86 13.13
C ASP A 331 -8.29 14.24 12.51
N ARG A 332 -7.65 14.28 11.33
CA ARG A 332 -7.47 15.48 10.49
C ARG A 332 -8.77 15.95 9.83
N ALA A 333 -9.75 15.05 9.67
CA ALA A 333 -11.03 15.32 9.04
C ALA A 333 -12.14 15.72 10.04
N GLY A 334 -11.92 15.44 11.33
CA GLY A 334 -12.96 15.45 12.37
C GLY A 334 -13.67 14.10 12.47
N TYR A 335 -14.03 13.69 13.69
CA TYR A 335 -14.69 12.41 13.97
C TYR A 335 -16.17 12.36 13.52
N ASN A 336 -16.70 13.46 12.97
CA ASN A 336 -17.95 13.49 12.21
C ASN A 336 -17.80 12.92 10.78
N LYS A 337 -16.60 12.54 10.34
CA LYS A 337 -16.33 11.92 9.04
C LYS A 337 -15.77 10.52 9.19
N GLN A 338 -16.37 9.57 8.47
CA GLN A 338 -16.06 8.15 8.51
C GLN A 338 -16.00 7.53 7.10
N TRP A 339 -15.26 6.43 6.98
CA TRP A 339 -15.11 5.66 5.74
C TRP A 339 -15.29 4.16 6.01
N HIS A 340 -15.91 3.42 5.09
CA HIS A 340 -15.77 1.96 5.09
C HIS A 340 -14.29 1.59 4.90
N PRO A 341 -13.80 0.42 5.39
CA PRO A 341 -12.40 0.00 5.20
C PRO A 341 -11.93 0.04 3.74
N ALA A 342 -12.74 -0.48 2.81
CA ALA A 342 -12.46 -0.45 1.37
C ALA A 342 -12.60 0.96 0.73
N CYS A 343 -13.14 1.94 1.45
CA CYS A 343 -13.32 3.33 1.00
C CYS A 343 -12.26 4.30 1.56
N PHE A 344 -11.38 3.87 2.47
CA PHE A 344 -10.29 4.70 2.97
C PHE A 344 -9.09 4.64 2.01
N VAL A 345 -9.24 5.31 0.87
CA VAL A 345 -8.33 5.26 -0.29
C VAL A 345 -7.63 6.59 -0.55
N CYS A 346 -6.47 6.57 -1.22
CA CYS A 346 -5.84 7.79 -1.71
C CYS A 346 -6.62 8.39 -2.87
N ILE A 347 -7.01 9.67 -2.78
CA ILE A 347 -7.78 10.38 -3.81
C ILE A 347 -7.14 10.39 -5.23
N LYS A 348 -5.80 10.27 -5.36
CA LYS A 348 -5.11 10.28 -6.66
C LYS A 348 -5.05 8.93 -7.37
N CYS A 349 -5.03 7.79 -6.66
CA CYS A 349 -4.92 6.46 -7.29
C CYS A 349 -6.01 5.45 -6.88
N SER A 350 -6.87 5.80 -5.93
CA SER A 350 -7.92 4.93 -5.38
C SER A 350 -7.42 3.62 -4.74
N ASP A 351 -6.12 3.48 -4.47
CA ASP A 351 -5.61 2.40 -3.62
C ASP A 351 -5.99 2.62 -2.14
N PRO A 352 -6.39 1.57 -1.40
CA PRO A 352 -6.52 1.60 0.05
C PRO A 352 -5.24 2.08 0.74
N LEU A 353 -5.40 2.97 1.73
CA LEU A 353 -4.29 3.60 2.44
C LEU A 353 -3.60 2.59 3.37
N VAL A 354 -2.34 2.29 3.06
CA VAL A 354 -1.63 1.16 3.65
C VAL A 354 -1.36 1.37 5.15
N ASP A 355 -1.63 0.34 5.95
CA ASP A 355 -1.59 0.37 7.42
C ASP A 355 -2.44 1.51 8.05
N LEU A 356 -3.44 2.02 7.31
CA LEU A 356 -4.24 3.22 7.60
C LEU A 356 -3.41 4.52 7.68
N ILE A 357 -2.18 4.52 7.20
CA ILE A 357 -1.31 5.70 7.19
C ILE A 357 -1.72 6.61 6.02
N TYR A 358 -2.08 7.85 6.34
CA TYR A 358 -2.61 8.81 5.38
C TYR A 358 -1.98 10.19 5.55
N PHE A 359 -2.17 11.05 4.56
CA PHE A 359 -1.71 12.43 4.53
C PHE A 359 -2.91 13.30 4.15
N TRP A 360 -3.30 14.23 5.03
CA TRP A 360 -4.47 15.08 4.81
C TRP A 360 -4.12 16.29 3.95
N LYS A 361 -4.88 16.52 2.88
CA LYS A 361 -4.76 17.72 2.04
C LYS A 361 -6.08 17.99 1.30
N ASP A 362 -6.47 19.27 1.25
CA ASP A 362 -7.65 19.77 0.53
C ASP A 362 -8.97 19.04 0.88
N GLY A 363 -9.14 18.64 2.14
CA GLY A 363 -10.34 17.94 2.62
C GLY A 363 -10.40 16.44 2.30
N ALA A 364 -9.32 15.86 1.76
CA ALA A 364 -9.24 14.46 1.36
C ALA A 364 -7.98 13.74 1.92
N PRO A 365 -8.01 12.40 2.04
CA PRO A 365 -6.84 11.62 2.39
C PRO A 365 -6.02 11.20 1.16
N TRP A 366 -4.70 11.31 1.29
CA TRP A 366 -3.70 10.98 0.28
C TRP A 366 -2.72 9.93 0.83
N CYS A 367 -2.11 9.13 -0.05
CA CYS A 367 -0.92 8.35 0.33
C CYS A 367 0.32 9.26 0.29
N GLY A 368 1.38 8.90 1.01
CA GLY A 368 2.59 9.74 1.14
C GLY A 368 3.19 10.13 -0.21
N ARG A 369 3.41 9.14 -1.10
CA ARG A 369 3.91 9.35 -2.47
C ARG A 369 3.18 10.48 -3.20
N HIS A 370 1.85 10.41 -3.23
CA HIS A 370 1.01 11.35 -3.97
C HIS A 370 0.83 12.69 -3.24
N TYR A 371 0.80 12.70 -1.91
CA TYR A 371 0.86 13.93 -1.14
C TYR A 371 2.15 14.71 -1.46
N CYS A 372 3.31 14.06 -1.38
CA CYS A 372 4.60 14.68 -1.66
C CYS A 372 4.66 15.28 -3.07
N GLU A 373 4.11 14.58 -4.07
CA GLU A 373 3.98 15.07 -5.45
C GLU A 373 3.10 16.32 -5.62
N THR A 374 2.20 16.63 -4.68
CA THR A 374 1.44 17.90 -4.70
C THR A 374 2.24 19.10 -4.17
N ILE A 375 3.40 18.87 -3.55
CA ILE A 375 4.21 19.89 -2.88
C ILE A 375 5.58 20.08 -3.57
N ARG A 376 6.18 18.98 -4.05
CA ARG A 376 7.48 18.96 -4.77
C ARG A 376 7.39 17.99 -5.95
N PRO A 377 7.95 18.31 -7.13
CA PRO A 377 7.89 17.42 -8.28
C PRO A 377 8.73 16.15 -8.05
N ARG A 378 8.23 14.99 -8.49
CA ARG A 378 8.97 13.71 -8.45
C ARG A 378 9.70 13.48 -9.77
N CYS A 379 10.93 12.98 -9.70
CA CYS A 379 11.73 12.68 -10.87
C CYS A 379 11.28 11.37 -11.55
N SER A 380 10.57 11.43 -12.67
CA SER A 380 10.06 10.26 -13.42
C SER A 380 11.13 9.23 -13.82
N GLY A 381 12.41 9.64 -13.89
CA GLY A 381 13.53 8.70 -14.09
C GLY A 381 14.03 7.96 -12.84
N CYS A 382 14.15 8.63 -11.68
CA CYS A 382 14.79 8.06 -10.48
C CYS A 382 13.85 7.88 -9.29
N ASP A 383 12.58 8.23 -9.44
CA ASP A 383 11.48 8.12 -8.48
C ASP A 383 11.62 8.93 -7.18
N GLU A 384 12.73 9.67 -7.00
CA GLU A 384 12.98 10.55 -5.85
C GLU A 384 12.34 11.93 -6.05
N ILE A 385 11.93 12.55 -4.94
CA ILE A 385 11.45 13.95 -4.90
C ILE A 385 12.59 14.91 -5.27
N ILE A 386 12.29 15.90 -6.11
CA ILE A 386 13.24 16.91 -6.57
C ILE A 386 13.23 18.09 -5.58
N PHE A 387 14.31 18.23 -4.81
CA PHE A 387 14.54 19.40 -3.96
C PHE A 387 15.30 20.54 -4.68
N SER A 388 16.05 20.20 -5.72
CA SER A 388 16.76 21.15 -6.57
C SER A 388 15.83 22.03 -7.37
N GLU A 389 16.13 23.32 -7.48
CA GLU A 389 15.46 24.23 -8.41
C GLU A 389 15.87 23.95 -9.87
N ASP A 390 17.03 23.32 -10.08
CA ASP A 390 17.57 23.03 -11.41
C ASP A 390 17.13 21.66 -11.98
N TYR A 391 15.87 21.62 -12.45
CA TYR A 391 15.27 20.41 -13.03
C TYR A 391 14.65 20.67 -14.40
N GLN A 392 14.51 19.60 -15.20
CA GLN A 392 13.79 19.62 -16.46
C GLN A 392 12.34 19.22 -16.22
N ARG A 393 11.40 20.01 -16.71
CA ARG A 393 9.97 19.67 -16.80
C ARG A 393 9.56 19.49 -18.26
N VAL A 394 8.67 18.55 -18.52
CA VAL A 394 7.98 18.36 -19.81
C VAL A 394 6.57 17.90 -19.48
N GLU A 395 5.56 18.62 -19.96
CA GLU A 395 4.15 18.38 -19.57
C GLU A 395 4.02 18.41 -18.02
N ASP A 396 3.36 17.40 -17.44
CA ASP A 396 3.23 17.19 -15.99
C ASP A 396 4.34 16.32 -15.39
N LEU A 397 5.35 15.96 -16.19
CA LEU A 397 6.48 15.12 -15.78
C LEU A 397 7.75 15.95 -15.51
N ALA A 398 8.58 15.46 -14.59
CA ALA A 398 9.78 16.16 -14.15
C ALA A 398 10.98 15.20 -14.03
N TRP A 399 12.18 15.73 -14.26
CA TRP A 399 13.44 15.00 -14.12
C TRP A 399 14.51 15.91 -13.52
N HIS A 400 15.25 15.41 -12.52
CA HIS A 400 16.59 15.94 -12.22
C HIS A 400 17.39 16.03 -13.52
N ARG A 401 18.17 17.10 -13.77
CA ARG A 401 18.90 17.27 -15.05
C ARG A 401 19.71 16.04 -15.47
N LYS A 402 20.41 15.39 -14.52
CA LYS A 402 21.21 14.15 -14.73
C LYS A 402 20.39 12.92 -15.15
N HIS A 403 19.07 12.97 -15.02
CA HIS A 403 18.14 11.88 -15.33
C HIS A 403 17.25 12.16 -16.56
N PHE A 404 17.40 13.32 -17.20
CA PHE A 404 16.74 13.66 -18.46
C PHE A 404 17.47 13.00 -19.65
N VAL A 405 17.44 11.67 -19.66
CA VAL A 405 18.16 10.80 -20.59
C VAL A 405 17.20 9.84 -21.30
N CYS A 406 17.54 9.42 -22.52
CA CYS A 406 16.78 8.42 -23.26
C CYS A 406 16.73 7.08 -22.51
N GLU A 407 15.55 6.49 -22.33
CA GLU A 407 15.41 5.15 -21.73
C GLU A 407 15.90 4.01 -22.61
N GLY A 408 16.05 4.23 -23.93
CA GLY A 408 16.59 3.23 -24.85
C GLY A 408 18.11 3.18 -24.91
N CYS A 409 18.80 4.33 -24.82
CA CYS A 409 20.25 4.43 -25.06
C CYS A 409 21.03 5.28 -24.04
N GLU A 410 20.39 5.69 -22.94
CA GLU A 410 20.94 6.49 -21.81
C GLU A 410 21.58 7.83 -22.19
N GLN A 411 21.44 8.27 -23.45
CA GLN A 411 21.95 9.55 -23.93
C GLN A 411 21.17 10.74 -23.33
N GLN A 412 21.89 11.75 -22.85
CA GLN A 412 21.33 13.03 -22.38
C GLN A 412 20.50 13.73 -23.48
N LEU A 413 19.29 14.19 -23.13
CA LEU A 413 18.34 14.81 -24.07
C LEU A 413 18.19 16.32 -23.90
N SER A 414 18.86 16.94 -22.92
CA SER A 414 18.91 18.39 -22.77
C SER A 414 19.45 19.06 -24.03
N GLY A 415 18.68 19.99 -24.61
CA GLY A 415 19.03 20.66 -25.87
C GLY A 415 18.95 19.78 -27.12
N ARG A 416 18.22 18.64 -27.07
CA ARG A 416 18.04 17.72 -28.20
C ARG A 416 16.57 17.40 -28.42
N ALA A 417 16.23 16.91 -29.61
CA ALA A 417 14.90 16.37 -29.89
C ALA A 417 14.66 15.09 -29.06
N TYR A 418 13.46 15.00 -28.46
CA TYR A 418 12.99 13.86 -27.68
C TYR A 418 11.49 13.63 -27.96
N ILE A 419 11.00 12.46 -27.55
CA ILE A 419 9.60 12.06 -27.61
C ILE A 419 9.24 11.51 -26.22
N VAL A 420 8.15 12.01 -25.64
CA VAL A 420 7.50 11.42 -24.46
C VAL A 420 6.38 10.52 -24.96
N SER A 421 6.31 9.27 -24.47
CA SER A 421 5.25 8.34 -24.82
C SER A 421 4.97 7.38 -23.68
N LYS A 422 3.72 7.35 -23.19
CA LYS A 422 3.30 6.55 -22.01
C LYS A 422 4.22 6.76 -20.78
N GLY A 423 4.65 8.01 -20.54
CA GLY A 423 5.59 8.38 -19.48
C GLY A 423 7.07 8.09 -19.78
N GLN A 424 7.39 7.38 -20.87
CA GLN A 424 8.77 7.06 -21.24
C GLN A 424 9.42 8.18 -22.05
N LEU A 425 10.65 8.55 -21.69
CA LEU A 425 11.44 9.58 -22.37
C LEU A 425 12.43 8.94 -23.37
N LEU A 426 12.28 9.25 -24.65
CA LEU A 426 13.02 8.60 -25.75
C LEU A 426 13.64 9.60 -26.73
N CYS A 427 14.78 9.27 -27.33
CA CYS A 427 15.25 9.95 -28.52
C CYS A 427 14.45 9.48 -29.77
N PRO A 428 14.42 10.25 -30.87
CA PRO A 428 13.70 9.87 -32.09
C PRO A 428 14.09 8.49 -32.65
N THR A 429 15.35 8.08 -32.52
CA THR A 429 15.85 6.77 -32.96
C THR A 429 15.26 5.63 -32.12
N CYS A 430 15.31 5.75 -30.78
CA CYS A 430 14.80 4.73 -29.86
C CYS A 430 13.27 4.71 -29.76
N SER A 431 12.58 5.79 -30.16
CA SER A 431 11.13 5.78 -30.37
C SER A 431 10.77 4.97 -31.63
N LYS A 432 11.42 5.24 -32.77
CA LYS A 432 11.20 4.47 -34.01
C LYS A 432 11.44 2.97 -33.79
N SER A 433 12.55 2.59 -33.13
CA SER A 433 12.88 1.18 -32.83
C SER A 433 12.02 0.51 -31.73
N LYS A 434 11.00 1.20 -31.21
CA LYS A 434 9.95 0.63 -30.32
C LYS A 434 8.58 0.53 -31.01
N HIS A 435 8.48 1.03 -32.25
CA HIS A 435 7.27 1.00 -33.08
C HIS A 435 7.43 0.17 -34.36
N SER A 436 8.65 -0.31 -34.63
CA SER A 436 9.00 -1.41 -35.52
C SER A 436 9.01 -2.74 -34.77
#